data_AF-A0A975ZBW5-F1
#
_entry.id   AF-A0A975ZBW5-F1
#
_cell.length_a   1.000
_cell.length_b   1.000
_cell.length_c   1.000
_cell.angle_alpha   90.00
_cell.angle_beta   90.00
_cell.angle_gamma   90.00
#
_symmetry.space_group_name_H-M   'P 1'
#
loop_
_entity.id
_entity.type
_entity.pdbx_description
1 polymer ?
#
loop_
_entity_poly.entity_id
_entity_poly.type
_entity_poly.pdbx_seq_one_letter_code
_entity_poly.pdbx_strand_id
1 'polypeptide(L)'
;MIDQPDHVRAEQASRMLTTLLATEPFQADRVKQCIGLHGRRHLLKIVPDASELLEPVVVRKMLRRLVGVCVFPDQLCTIGLSIIELPNAFERYLGLVTSTFADVIGLEYPDTTTAILTQKLADLDPQSPWVDVLTSIVAHLKSNRIWDGLPECKELDLSAEAAATYRSHRRREQREIHEAAEQKSVFAQLSLQLHLKYGRSIATRMGERFGAVTELQHHSIQIELPRSERVDPLAGQLRRLTFIQDGDT
;
A
#
# COMPACT_ATOMS: atom_id res chain seq x y z
N MET A 1 -28.53 -12.90 -14.30
CA MET A 1 -27.19 -12.29 -14.25
C MET A 1 -26.25 -13.39 -13.81
N ILE A 2 -25.46 -13.96 -14.74
CA ILE A 2 -24.63 -15.14 -14.47
C ILE A 2 -23.44 -14.68 -13.64
N ASP A 3 -23.33 -15.16 -12.40
CA ASP A 3 -22.23 -14.85 -11.50
C ASP A 3 -20.98 -15.56 -12.03
N GLN A 4 -20.05 -14.79 -12.60
CA GLN A 4 -18.79 -15.35 -13.08
C GLN A 4 -17.92 -15.75 -11.88
N PRO A 5 -17.25 -16.91 -11.92
CA PRO A 5 -16.40 -17.37 -10.83
C PRO A 5 -15.25 -16.37 -10.58
N ASP A 6 -14.91 -16.15 -9.31
CA ASP A 6 -13.95 -15.12 -8.86
C ASP A 6 -12.58 -15.20 -9.55
N HIS A 7 -12.15 -16.39 -9.95
CA HIS A 7 -10.90 -16.60 -10.69
C HIS A 7 -10.92 -15.97 -12.09
N VAL A 8 -12.05 -15.99 -12.80
CA VAL A 8 -12.20 -15.40 -14.13
C VAL A 8 -12.24 -13.87 -14.06
N ARG A 9 -12.85 -13.32 -13.00
CA ARG A 9 -12.84 -11.87 -12.72
C ARG A 9 -11.42 -11.36 -12.42
N ALA A 10 -10.67 -12.09 -11.60
CA ALA A 10 -9.28 -11.76 -11.29
C ALA A 10 -8.38 -11.78 -12.53
N GLU A 11 -8.58 -12.76 -13.42
CA GLU A 11 -7.83 -12.88 -14.68
C GLU A 11 -8.07 -11.70 -15.61
N GLN A 12 -9.34 -11.34 -15.84
CA GLN A 12 -9.69 -10.19 -16.68
C GLN A 12 -9.14 -8.88 -16.10
N ALA A 13 -9.18 -8.72 -14.79
CA ALA A 13 -8.64 -7.55 -14.10
C ALA A 13 -7.12 -7.43 -14.22
N SER A 14 -6.39 -8.54 -14.09
CA SER A 14 -4.93 -8.59 -14.24
C SER A 14 -4.51 -8.22 -15.67
N ARG A 15 -5.19 -8.77 -16.69
CA ARG A 15 -4.96 -8.40 -18.10
C ARG A 15 -5.26 -6.92 -18.36
N MET A 16 -6.37 -6.41 -17.81
CA MET A 16 -6.75 -5.01 -17.96
C MET A 16 -5.76 -4.08 -17.28
N LEU A 17 -5.28 -4.40 -16.07
CA LEU A 17 -4.25 -3.64 -15.35
C LEU A 17 -2.92 -3.63 -16.08
N THR A 18 -2.47 -4.78 -16.57
CA THR A 18 -1.23 -4.88 -17.36
C THR A 18 -1.32 -4.03 -18.62
N THR A 19 -2.48 -4.06 -19.28
CA THR A 19 -2.73 -3.21 -20.45
C THR A 19 -2.72 -1.73 -20.07
N LEU A 20 -3.43 -1.33 -19.01
CA LEU A 20 -3.48 0.06 -18.54
C LEU A 20 -2.12 0.61 -18.07
N LEU A 21 -1.27 -0.25 -17.49
CA LEU A 21 0.08 0.12 -17.08
C LEU A 21 1.03 0.24 -18.29
N ALA A 22 0.79 -0.50 -19.37
CA ALA A 22 1.55 -0.46 -20.62
C ALA A 22 1.11 0.63 -21.61
N THR A 23 -0.16 1.05 -21.57
CA THR A 23 -0.74 1.97 -22.55
C THR A 23 -0.20 3.41 -22.42
N GLU A 24 -0.06 4.08 -23.56
CA GLU A 24 0.07 5.54 -23.65
C GLU A 24 -1.21 6.13 -24.28
N PRO A 25 -1.81 7.19 -23.71
CA PRO A 25 -1.43 7.86 -22.46
C PRO A 25 -1.80 7.05 -21.21
N PHE A 26 -0.97 7.12 -20.17
CA PHE A 26 -1.21 6.43 -18.90
C PHE A 26 -2.47 6.93 -18.17
N GLN A 27 -3.40 6.02 -17.87
CA GLN A 27 -4.69 6.32 -17.23
C GLN A 27 -4.67 6.01 -15.73
N ALA A 28 -3.99 6.88 -14.95
CA ALA A 28 -3.78 6.68 -13.50
C ALA A 28 -5.09 6.42 -12.71
N ASP A 29 -6.17 7.14 -13.03
CA ASP A 29 -7.44 7.00 -12.32
C ASP A 29 -8.10 5.63 -12.56
N ARG A 30 -7.95 5.06 -13.75
CA ARG A 30 -8.46 3.72 -14.06
C ARG A 30 -7.64 2.65 -13.36
N VAL A 31 -6.32 2.83 -13.26
CA VAL A 31 -5.45 1.94 -12.49
C VAL A 31 -5.83 1.96 -11.01
N LYS A 32 -6.05 3.14 -10.42
CA LYS A 32 -6.55 3.28 -9.03
C LYS A 32 -7.88 2.58 -8.82
N GLN A 33 -8.84 2.76 -9.74
CA GLN A 33 -10.13 2.07 -9.68
C GLN A 33 -9.97 0.55 -9.76
N CYS A 34 -9.12 0.05 -10.66
CA CYS A 34 -8.87 -1.39 -10.80
C CYS A 34 -8.25 -2.01 -9.55
N ILE A 35 -7.29 -1.32 -8.92
CA ILE A 35 -6.66 -1.75 -7.66
C ILE A 35 -7.65 -1.68 -6.49
N GLY A 36 -8.49 -0.64 -6.44
CA GLY A 36 -9.52 -0.49 -5.42
C GLY A 36 -10.64 -1.54 -5.50
N LEU A 37 -10.97 -2.01 -6.71
CA LEU A 37 -12.01 -3.01 -6.96
C LEU A 37 -11.52 -4.46 -6.76
N HIS A 38 -10.25 -4.75 -7.01
CA HIS A 38 -9.69 -6.11 -6.94
C HIS A 38 -8.85 -6.25 -5.67
N GLY A 39 -9.54 -6.56 -4.57
CA GLY A 39 -8.94 -6.68 -3.25
C GLY A 39 -7.70 -7.59 -3.21
N ARG A 40 -6.58 -7.03 -2.75
CA ARG A 40 -5.39 -7.64 -2.09
C ARG A 40 -4.74 -8.90 -2.68
N ARG A 41 -5.24 -9.54 -3.73
CA ARG A 41 -4.76 -10.87 -4.16
C ARG A 41 -4.34 -10.87 -5.63
N HIS A 42 -3.03 -11.00 -5.82
CA HIS A 42 -2.36 -11.60 -6.98
C HIS A 42 -2.59 -10.94 -8.34
N LEU A 43 -2.22 -9.66 -8.48
CA LEU A 43 -2.37 -8.91 -9.73
C LEU A 43 -1.47 -9.36 -10.88
N LEU A 44 -0.44 -10.17 -10.62
CA LEU A 44 0.52 -10.63 -11.63
C LEU A 44 0.62 -12.17 -11.73
N LYS A 45 -0.11 -12.94 -10.91
CA LYS A 45 -0.16 -14.40 -11.07
C LYS A 45 -0.85 -14.85 -12.36
N ILE A 46 -1.44 -13.91 -13.12
CA ILE A 46 -2.33 -14.22 -14.24
C ILE A 46 -1.77 -13.69 -15.57
N VAL A 47 -0.47 -13.48 -15.65
CA VAL A 47 0.20 -13.35 -16.95
C VAL A 47 1.24 -14.47 -17.17
N PRO A 48 0.85 -15.76 -17.10
CA PRO A 48 1.75 -16.85 -17.47
C PRO A 48 2.21 -16.74 -18.94
N ASP A 49 1.34 -16.23 -19.83
CA ASP A 49 1.61 -16.15 -21.28
C ASP A 49 2.44 -14.93 -21.74
N ALA A 50 2.64 -13.88 -20.92
CA ALA A 50 3.46 -12.72 -21.32
C ALA A 50 4.90 -12.78 -20.80
N SER A 51 5.26 -13.83 -20.07
CA SER A 51 6.63 -14.06 -19.61
C SER A 51 7.64 -14.17 -20.77
N GLU A 52 7.19 -14.65 -21.94
CA GLU A 52 7.99 -14.68 -23.18
C GLU A 52 8.05 -13.34 -23.92
N LEU A 53 7.11 -12.40 -23.65
CA LEU A 53 6.92 -11.19 -24.47
C LEU A 53 7.24 -9.87 -23.76
N LEU A 54 7.31 -9.84 -22.42
CA LEU A 54 7.57 -8.60 -21.69
C LEU A 54 9.07 -8.33 -21.57
N GLU A 55 9.53 -7.26 -22.21
CA GLU A 55 10.88 -6.76 -22.04
C GLU A 55 11.09 -6.22 -20.61
N PRO A 56 12.29 -6.37 -20.02
CA PRO A 56 12.59 -5.81 -18.69
C PRO A 56 12.34 -4.31 -18.55
N VAL A 57 12.44 -3.56 -19.66
CA VAL A 57 12.12 -2.14 -19.72
C VAL A 57 10.64 -1.89 -19.45
N VAL A 58 9.76 -2.70 -20.06
CA VAL A 58 8.31 -2.60 -19.88
C VAL A 58 7.92 -2.93 -18.44
N VAL A 59 8.47 -4.02 -17.88
CA VAL A 59 8.19 -4.41 -16.49
C VAL A 59 8.66 -3.35 -15.51
N ARG A 60 9.85 -2.75 -15.75
CA ARG A 60 10.37 -1.63 -14.94
C ARG A 60 9.43 -0.43 -14.99
N LYS A 61 8.95 -0.05 -16.17
CA LYS A 61 8.03 1.07 -16.38
C LYS A 61 6.70 0.82 -15.66
N MET A 62 6.16 -0.40 -15.75
CA MET A 62 4.96 -0.80 -15.01
C MET A 62 5.14 -0.70 -13.49
N LEU A 63 6.24 -1.23 -12.94
CA LEU A 63 6.51 -1.17 -11.50
C LEU A 63 6.67 0.27 -11.00
N ARG A 64 7.38 1.13 -11.74
CA ARG A 64 7.51 2.55 -11.40
C ARG A 64 6.14 3.23 -11.37
N ARG A 65 5.33 3.05 -12.41
CA ARG A 65 3.96 3.59 -12.47
C ARG A 65 3.10 3.09 -11.31
N LEU A 66 3.22 1.82 -10.96
CA LEU A 66 2.56 1.24 -9.79
C LEU A 66 3.00 1.91 -8.50
N VAL A 67 4.29 2.14 -8.28
CA VAL A 67 4.78 2.88 -7.10
C VAL A 67 4.27 4.32 -7.10
N GLY A 68 4.20 4.98 -8.26
CA GLY A 68 3.67 6.35 -8.37
C GLY A 68 2.18 6.45 -8.04
N VAL A 69 1.41 5.36 -8.23
CA VAL A 69 -0.05 5.33 -8.10
C VAL A 69 -0.54 4.65 -6.82
N CYS A 70 0.13 3.59 -6.37
CA CYS A 70 -0.25 2.80 -5.20
C CYS A 70 0.35 3.38 -3.93
N VAL A 71 -0.49 3.53 -2.90
CA VAL A 71 -0.08 3.97 -1.56
C VAL A 71 0.01 2.78 -0.59
N PHE A 72 -0.43 1.59 -1.00
CA PHE A 72 -0.48 0.40 -0.15
C PHE A 72 0.78 -0.46 -0.31
N PRO A 73 1.67 -0.52 0.70
CA PRO A 73 2.94 -1.23 0.59
C PRO A 73 2.78 -2.75 0.40
N ASP A 74 1.77 -3.36 1.02
CA ASP A 74 1.46 -4.79 0.86
C ASP A 74 1.26 -5.18 -0.61
N GLN A 75 0.51 -4.35 -1.34
CA GLN A 75 0.20 -4.59 -2.74
C GLN A 75 1.45 -4.42 -3.60
N LEU A 76 2.22 -3.36 -3.36
CA LEU A 76 3.49 -3.12 -4.06
C LEU A 76 4.46 -4.29 -3.88
N CYS A 77 4.62 -4.78 -2.65
CA CYS A 77 5.50 -5.91 -2.37
C CYS A 77 5.00 -7.20 -3.02
N THR A 78 3.69 -7.47 -2.94
CA THR A 78 3.09 -8.68 -3.55
C THR A 78 3.27 -8.69 -5.07
N ILE A 79 3.07 -7.54 -5.72
CA ILE A 79 3.27 -7.38 -7.15
C ILE A 79 4.76 -7.53 -7.48
N GLY A 80 5.65 -6.82 -6.79
CA GLY A 80 7.09 -6.95 -7.01
C GLY A 80 7.60 -8.38 -6.86
N LEU A 81 7.11 -9.12 -5.84
CA LEU A 81 7.50 -10.50 -5.57
C LEU A 81 6.97 -11.49 -6.61
N SER A 82 5.84 -11.23 -7.25
CA SER A 82 5.33 -12.11 -8.29
C SER A 82 6.24 -12.21 -9.52
N ILE A 83 7.13 -11.24 -9.74
CA ILE A 83 8.13 -11.29 -10.81
C ILE A 83 9.10 -12.45 -10.59
N ILE A 84 9.38 -12.80 -9.34
CA ILE A 84 10.25 -13.92 -8.96
C ILE A 84 9.63 -15.26 -9.38
N GLU A 85 8.30 -15.32 -9.48
CA GLU A 85 7.56 -16.53 -9.86
C GLU A 85 7.53 -16.75 -11.39
N LEU A 86 8.10 -15.83 -12.19
CA LEU A 86 8.18 -15.95 -13.65
C LEU A 86 9.29 -16.93 -14.10
N PRO A 87 9.14 -17.58 -15.27
CA PRO A 87 10.20 -18.41 -15.83
C PRO A 87 11.44 -17.57 -16.16
N ASN A 88 12.63 -18.10 -15.86
CA ASN A 88 13.94 -17.44 -16.01
C ASN A 88 14.02 -16.06 -15.32
N ALA A 89 13.22 -15.85 -14.26
CA ALA A 89 13.13 -14.55 -13.60
C ALA A 89 14.46 -14.08 -13.01
N PHE A 90 15.25 -15.02 -12.48
CA PHE A 90 16.52 -14.68 -11.84
C PHE A 90 17.47 -14.02 -12.84
N GLU A 91 17.68 -14.62 -14.00
CA GLU A 91 18.61 -14.11 -15.02
C GLU A 91 18.12 -12.79 -15.64
N ARG A 92 16.80 -12.65 -15.84
CA ARG A 92 16.23 -11.50 -16.56
C ARG A 92 15.91 -10.31 -15.67
N TYR A 93 15.51 -10.54 -14.42
CA TYR A 93 14.94 -9.50 -13.56
C TYR A 93 15.67 -9.30 -12.23
N LEU A 94 16.78 -9.99 -11.96
CA LEU A 94 17.55 -9.81 -10.71
C LEU A 94 17.83 -8.34 -10.39
N GLY A 95 18.39 -7.59 -11.34
CA GLY A 95 18.71 -6.17 -11.14
C GLY A 95 17.46 -5.31 -10.94
N LEU A 96 16.34 -5.67 -11.59
CA LEU A 96 15.07 -4.95 -11.45
C LEU A 96 14.44 -5.18 -10.08
N VAL A 97 14.36 -6.43 -9.64
CA VAL A 97 13.82 -6.80 -8.32
C VAL A 97 14.66 -6.19 -7.22
N THR A 98 16.00 -6.30 -7.33
CA THR A 98 16.93 -5.75 -6.32
C THR A 98 16.77 -4.24 -6.17
N SER A 99 16.83 -3.48 -7.28
CA SER A 99 16.67 -2.02 -7.23
C SER A 99 15.26 -1.59 -6.80
N THR A 100 14.22 -2.33 -7.20
CA THR A 100 12.85 -1.98 -6.83
C THR A 100 12.62 -2.18 -5.33
N PHE A 101 13.10 -3.28 -4.74
CA PHE A 101 12.92 -3.51 -3.31
C PHE A 101 13.90 -2.72 -2.44
N ALA A 102 15.14 -2.52 -2.86
CA ALA A 102 16.13 -1.77 -2.08
C ALA A 102 15.92 -0.25 -2.19
N ASP A 103 15.78 0.28 -3.42
CA ASP A 103 15.89 1.72 -3.68
C ASP A 103 14.53 2.43 -3.79
N VAL A 104 13.46 1.67 -4.05
CA VAL A 104 12.13 2.25 -4.31
C VAL A 104 11.15 1.88 -3.20
N ILE A 105 10.71 0.62 -3.13
CA ILE A 105 9.67 0.18 -2.19
C ILE A 105 10.23 0.15 -0.77
N GLY A 106 11.39 -0.47 -0.54
CA GLY A 106 11.97 -0.59 0.80
C GLY A 106 12.52 0.72 1.34
N LEU A 107 12.89 1.66 0.47
CA LEU A 107 13.24 3.02 0.89
C LEU A 107 12.00 3.75 1.44
N GLU A 108 10.86 3.66 0.77
CA GLU A 108 9.63 4.34 1.19
C GLU A 108 8.90 3.60 2.32
N TYR A 109 8.93 2.27 2.34
CA TYR A 109 8.17 1.42 3.26
C TYR A 109 9.05 0.32 3.88
N PRO A 110 10.07 0.68 4.68
CA PRO A 110 11.03 -0.26 5.23
C PRO A 110 10.39 -1.40 6.06
N ASP A 111 9.38 -1.09 6.87
CA ASP A 111 8.89 -2.03 7.88
C ASP A 111 8.00 -3.08 7.25
N THR A 112 7.04 -2.66 6.41
CA THR A 112 6.20 -3.56 5.64
C THR A 112 7.04 -4.38 4.67
N THR A 113 8.02 -3.75 3.99
CA THR A 113 8.87 -4.47 3.03
C THR A 113 9.70 -5.54 3.72
N THR A 114 10.35 -5.21 4.83
CA THR A 114 11.15 -6.19 5.58
C THR A 114 10.30 -7.34 6.12
N ALA A 115 9.10 -7.04 6.63
CA ALA A 115 8.17 -8.06 7.12
C ALA A 115 7.75 -9.04 6.00
N ILE A 116 7.33 -8.52 4.84
CA ILE A 116 6.88 -9.32 3.71
C ILE A 116 8.03 -10.13 3.09
N LEU A 117 9.21 -9.52 2.93
CA LEU A 117 10.38 -10.24 2.42
C LEU A 117 10.83 -11.36 3.36
N THR A 118 10.78 -11.12 4.68
CA THR A 118 11.10 -12.15 5.68
C THR A 118 10.10 -13.30 5.63
N GLN A 119 8.80 -12.99 5.46
CA GLN A 119 7.78 -14.02 5.28
C GLN A 119 8.02 -14.81 3.99
N LYS A 120 8.31 -14.14 2.87
CA LYS A 120 8.57 -14.81 1.59
C LYS A 120 9.82 -15.69 1.64
N LEU A 121 10.86 -15.27 2.38
CA LEU A 121 12.05 -16.08 2.63
C LEU A 121 11.74 -17.39 3.38
N ALA A 122 10.78 -17.37 4.30
CA ALA A 122 10.34 -18.58 5.01
C ALA A 122 9.58 -19.56 4.10
N ASP A 123 8.89 -19.05 3.08
CA ASP A 123 8.12 -19.85 2.11
C ASP A 123 8.96 -20.33 0.91
N LEU A 124 10.16 -19.78 0.71
CA LEU A 124 11.03 -20.09 -0.43
C LEU A 124 11.82 -21.39 -0.19
N ASP A 125 12.10 -22.11 -1.27
CA ASP A 125 13.06 -23.22 -1.25
C ASP A 125 14.45 -22.69 -0.83
N PRO A 126 15.09 -23.26 0.20
CA PRO A 126 16.44 -22.87 0.62
C PRO A 126 17.49 -22.93 -0.49
N GLN A 127 17.29 -23.73 -1.54
CA GLN A 127 18.21 -23.81 -2.68
C GLN A 127 17.93 -22.77 -3.77
N SER A 128 16.90 -21.94 -3.60
CA SER A 128 16.56 -20.92 -4.58
C SER A 128 17.64 -19.83 -4.62
N PRO A 129 18.10 -19.40 -5.82
CA PRO A 129 19.11 -18.34 -5.94
C PRO A 129 18.59 -16.98 -5.42
N TRP A 130 17.29 -16.85 -5.22
CA TRP A 130 16.67 -15.65 -4.63
C TRP A 130 16.90 -15.50 -3.13
N VAL A 131 17.25 -16.57 -2.41
CA VAL A 131 17.42 -16.54 -0.96
C VAL A 131 18.51 -15.54 -0.56
N ASP A 132 19.68 -15.62 -1.18
CA ASP A 132 20.81 -14.73 -0.87
C ASP A 132 20.48 -13.27 -1.21
N VAL A 133 19.82 -13.05 -2.34
CA VAL A 133 19.42 -11.72 -2.81
C VAL A 133 18.44 -11.06 -1.86
N LEU A 134 17.34 -11.75 -1.54
CA LEU A 134 16.32 -11.21 -0.63
C LEU A 134 16.88 -11.04 0.79
N THR A 135 17.75 -11.94 1.24
CA THR A 135 18.43 -11.81 2.53
C THR A 135 19.32 -10.57 2.56
N SER A 136 20.09 -10.32 1.50
CA SER A 136 20.91 -9.11 1.36
C SER A 136 20.06 -7.84 1.38
N ILE A 137 18.92 -7.83 0.69
CA ILE A 137 17.99 -6.69 0.70
C ILE A 137 17.44 -6.45 2.11
N VAL A 138 16.99 -7.50 2.81
CA VAL A 138 16.48 -7.37 4.19
C VAL A 138 17.56 -6.84 5.14
N ALA A 139 18.80 -7.35 5.01
CA ALA A 139 19.94 -6.87 5.80
C ALA A 139 20.22 -5.39 5.51
N HIS A 140 20.21 -5.00 4.23
CA HIS A 140 20.39 -3.61 3.81
C HIS A 140 19.33 -2.69 4.42
N LEU A 141 18.04 -3.04 4.30
CA LEU A 141 16.94 -2.25 4.84
C LEU A 141 17.00 -2.11 6.37
N LYS A 142 17.41 -3.17 7.09
CA LYS A 142 17.63 -3.12 8.55
C LYS A 142 18.82 -2.23 8.91
N SER A 143 19.91 -2.29 8.14
CA SER A 143 21.10 -1.47 8.38
C SER A 143 20.87 0.02 8.12
N ASN A 144 19.99 0.36 7.17
CA ASN A 144 19.61 1.73 6.84
C ASN A 144 18.62 2.38 7.84
N ARG A 145 18.53 1.85 9.06
CA ARG A 145 17.80 2.43 10.19
C ARG A 145 18.66 3.42 10.98
N ILE A 146 19.43 4.23 10.26
CA ILE A 146 20.32 5.26 10.83
C ILE A 146 19.55 6.21 11.77
N TRP A 147 18.24 6.37 11.55
CA TRP A 147 17.36 7.23 12.33
C TRP A 147 17.00 6.69 13.72
N ASP A 148 17.00 5.38 13.94
CA ASP A 148 16.55 4.77 15.20
C ASP A 148 17.53 5.03 16.36
N GLY A 149 18.76 5.45 16.05
CA GLY A 149 19.81 5.77 17.02
C GLY A 149 20.17 7.25 17.10
N LEU A 150 19.46 8.14 16.39
CA LEU A 150 19.75 9.57 16.47
C LEU A 150 19.31 10.15 17.82
N PRO A 151 20.14 11.01 18.44
CA PRO A 151 19.74 11.70 19.66
C PRO A 151 18.55 12.62 19.37
N GLU A 152 17.62 12.68 20.32
CA GLU A 152 16.52 13.65 20.27
C GLU A 152 17.09 15.07 20.43
N CYS A 153 17.03 15.86 19.35
CA CYS A 153 17.41 17.27 19.38
C CYS A 153 16.25 18.11 19.92
N LYS A 154 16.32 18.48 21.20
CA LYS A 154 15.30 19.30 21.87
C LYS A 154 15.11 20.69 21.24
N GLU A 155 16.09 21.18 20.47
CA GLU A 155 16.01 22.43 19.74
C GLU A 155 15.03 22.36 18.56
N LEU A 156 14.76 21.15 18.05
CA LEU A 156 13.81 20.92 16.96
C LEU A 156 12.39 20.61 17.49
N ASP A 157 12.23 20.49 18.81
CA ASP A 157 10.91 20.30 19.41
C ASP A 157 10.08 21.58 19.33
N LEU A 158 8.78 21.38 19.08
CA LEU A 158 7.81 22.46 19.16
C LEU A 158 7.71 22.94 20.62
N SER A 159 7.64 24.26 20.81
CA SER A 159 7.26 24.82 22.11
C SER A 159 5.90 24.26 22.56
N ALA A 160 5.64 24.19 23.86
CA ALA A 160 4.39 23.62 24.39
C ALA A 160 3.14 24.30 23.80
N GLU A 161 3.21 25.61 23.58
CA GLU A 161 2.14 26.40 22.95
C GLU A 161 1.98 26.05 21.46
N ALA A 162 3.08 25.99 20.70
CA ALA A 162 3.05 25.59 19.29
C ALA A 162 2.53 24.15 19.12
N ALA A 163 2.92 23.22 20.01
CA ALA A 163 2.42 21.85 20.02
C ALA A 163 0.93 21.77 20.37
N ALA A 164 0.42 22.62 21.26
CA ALA A 164 -1.01 22.70 21.57
C ALA A 164 -1.81 23.21 20.37
N THR A 165 -1.32 24.27 19.72
CA THR A 165 -1.91 24.86 18.50
C THR A 165 -1.88 23.87 17.34
N TYR A 166 -0.75 23.20 17.09
CA TYR A 166 -0.66 22.16 16.07
C TYR A 166 -1.66 21.03 16.30
N ARG A 167 -1.77 20.53 17.55
CA ARG A 167 -2.75 19.50 17.90
C ARG A 167 -4.19 19.95 17.72
N SER A 168 -4.51 21.21 18.03
CA SER A 168 -5.87 21.74 17.83
C SER A 168 -6.22 21.86 16.35
N HIS A 169 -5.28 22.34 15.52
CA HIS A 169 -5.43 22.38 14.06
C HIS A 169 -5.58 20.99 13.46
N ARG A 170 -4.73 20.03 13.83
CA ARG A 170 -4.84 18.63 13.36
C ARG A 170 -6.18 17.99 13.74
N ARG A 171 -6.66 18.21 14.96
CA ARG A 171 -7.99 17.72 15.37
C ARG A 171 -9.12 18.35 14.56
N ARG A 172 -8.99 19.64 14.21
CA ARG A 172 -9.97 20.32 13.35
C ARG A 172 -9.96 19.74 11.93
N GLU A 173 -8.78 19.63 11.33
CA GLU A 173 -8.59 19.04 10.00
C GLU A 173 -9.16 17.61 9.94
N GLN A 174 -8.87 16.77 10.94
CA GLN A 174 -9.41 15.42 11.03
C GLN A 174 -10.94 15.39 11.12
N ARG A 175 -11.56 16.33 11.86
CA ARG A 175 -13.03 16.45 11.92
C ARG A 175 -13.60 16.82 10.55
N GLU A 176 -13.02 17.81 9.88
CA GLU A 176 -13.46 18.24 8.54
C GLU A 176 -13.34 17.09 7.52
N ILE A 177 -12.25 16.32 7.56
CA ILE A 177 -12.07 15.12 6.73
C ILE A 177 -13.16 14.07 7.04
N HIS A 178 -13.45 13.82 8.32
CA HIS A 178 -14.44 12.83 8.72
C HIS A 178 -15.85 13.24 8.29
N GLU A 179 -16.24 14.49 8.53
CA GLU A 179 -17.53 15.06 8.12
C GLU A 179 -17.70 14.95 6.59
N ALA A 180 -16.66 15.28 5.81
CA ALA A 180 -16.70 15.17 4.35
C ALA A 180 -16.78 13.70 3.88
N ALA A 181 -16.15 12.76 4.59
CA ALA A 181 -16.23 11.34 4.28
C ALA A 181 -17.63 10.77 4.61
N GLU A 182 -18.22 11.16 5.74
CA GLU A 182 -19.57 10.77 6.14
C GLU A 182 -20.62 11.26 5.15
N GLN A 183 -20.52 12.51 4.69
CA GLN A 183 -21.43 13.06 3.67
C GLN A 183 -21.44 12.25 2.37
N LYS A 184 -20.29 11.67 1.99
CA LYS A 184 -20.14 10.86 0.77
C LYS A 184 -20.43 9.38 1.00
N SER A 185 -20.59 8.92 2.25
CA SER A 185 -20.76 7.52 2.57
C SER A 185 -22.22 7.09 2.42
N VAL A 186 -22.47 6.16 1.49
CA VAL A 186 -23.80 5.55 1.31
C VAL A 186 -24.28 4.85 2.59
N PHE A 187 -23.37 4.24 3.35
CA PHE A 187 -23.72 3.57 4.61
C PHE A 187 -24.10 4.55 5.72
N ALA A 188 -23.46 5.73 5.77
CA ALA A 188 -23.82 6.77 6.72
C ALA A 188 -25.21 7.35 6.43
N GLN A 189 -25.65 7.32 5.17
CA GLN A 189 -27.00 7.77 4.77
C GLN A 189 -28.10 6.74 5.10
N LEU A 190 -27.76 5.46 5.24
CA LEU A 190 -28.72 4.37 5.49
C LEU A 190 -28.90 4.04 6.98
N SER A 191 -28.03 4.56 7.86
CA SER A 191 -28.01 4.22 9.28
C SER A 191 -27.95 5.47 10.15
N LEU A 192 -28.64 5.46 11.29
CA LEU A 192 -28.55 6.53 12.28
C LEU A 192 -27.19 6.43 13.00
N GLN A 193 -26.32 7.41 12.80
CA GLN A 193 -25.05 7.49 13.52
C GLN A 193 -25.25 8.11 14.91
N LEU A 194 -24.91 7.34 15.95
CA LEU A 194 -24.94 7.80 17.34
C LEU A 194 -23.51 7.95 17.87
N HIS A 195 -23.13 9.18 18.21
CA HIS A 195 -21.82 9.49 18.76
C HIS A 195 -21.80 9.27 20.28
N LEU A 196 -21.12 8.21 20.73
CA LEU A 196 -20.95 7.91 22.15
C LEU A 196 -19.58 8.40 22.61
N LYS A 197 -19.55 9.35 23.55
CA LYS A 197 -18.27 9.88 24.09
C LYS A 197 -17.53 8.87 24.96
N TYR A 198 -18.26 8.07 25.74
CA TYR A 198 -17.71 7.10 26.68
C TYR A 198 -18.72 5.96 26.87
N GLY A 199 -18.56 4.87 26.14
CA GLY A 199 -19.41 3.68 26.26
C GLY A 199 -18.61 2.44 25.91
N ARG A 200 -18.83 1.35 26.66
CA ARG A 200 -18.31 0.00 26.33
C ARG A 200 -19.41 -0.91 25.78
N SER A 201 -20.67 -0.52 25.96
CA SER A 201 -21.83 -1.29 25.54
C SER A 201 -23.02 -0.37 25.28
N ILE A 202 -23.91 -0.82 24.41
CA ILE A 202 -25.19 -0.17 24.11
C ILE A 202 -26.31 -1.13 24.52
N ALA A 203 -27.30 -0.64 25.24
CA ALA A 203 -28.55 -1.36 25.49
C ALA A 203 -29.68 -0.64 24.75
N THR A 204 -30.43 -1.37 23.93
CA THR A 204 -31.55 -0.80 23.16
C THR A 204 -32.86 -1.10 23.88
N ARG A 205 -33.73 -0.11 24.05
CA ARG A 205 -35.07 -0.31 24.63
C ARG A 205 -36.14 -0.12 23.55
N MET A 206 -37.03 -1.09 23.39
CA MET A 206 -38.21 -1.01 22.52
C MET A 206 -39.48 -1.18 23.37
N GLY A 207 -40.23 -0.09 23.55
CA GLY A 207 -41.39 -0.07 24.46
C GLY A 207 -40.97 -0.29 25.92
N GLU A 208 -41.61 -1.25 26.61
CA GLU A 208 -41.29 -1.61 28.00
C GLU A 208 -40.19 -2.68 28.13
N ARG A 209 -39.70 -3.22 27.00
CA ARG A 209 -38.70 -4.29 27.01
C ARG A 209 -37.29 -3.75 26.75
N PHE A 210 -36.36 -4.12 27.61
CA PHE A 210 -34.93 -3.96 27.35
C PHE A 210 -34.47 -5.07 26.38
N GLY A 211 -33.81 -4.66 25.31
CA GLY A 211 -33.13 -5.55 24.38
C GLY A 211 -31.78 -6.01 24.93
N ALA A 212 -31.10 -6.87 24.17
CA ALA A 212 -29.78 -7.36 24.52
C ALA A 212 -28.75 -6.21 24.59
N VAL A 213 -27.82 -6.32 25.53
CA VAL A 213 -26.68 -5.40 25.65
C VAL A 213 -25.64 -5.81 24.59
N THR A 214 -25.35 -4.91 23.65
CA THR A 214 -24.33 -5.11 22.63
C THR A 214 -23.03 -4.45 23.08
N GLU A 215 -21.96 -5.23 23.24
CA GLU A 215 -20.64 -4.67 23.51
C GLU A 215 -20.08 -3.95 22.27
N LEU A 216 -19.45 -2.80 22.51
CA LEU A 216 -18.80 -2.03 21.46
C LEU A 216 -17.44 -2.65 21.14
N GLN A 217 -17.20 -2.91 19.85
CA GLN A 217 -15.93 -3.43 19.39
C GLN A 217 -14.94 -2.29 19.12
N HIS A 218 -13.69 -2.51 19.53
CA HIS A 218 -12.60 -1.61 19.20
C HIS A 218 -12.05 -1.96 17.82
N HIS A 219 -12.06 -1.00 16.91
CA HIS A 219 -11.41 -1.11 15.60
C HIS A 219 -10.27 -0.10 15.54
N SER A 220 -9.05 -0.59 15.27
CA SER A 220 -7.89 0.25 15.00
C SER A 220 -7.26 -0.16 13.69
N ILE A 221 -6.92 0.83 12.87
CA ILE A 221 -6.19 0.64 11.63
C ILE A 221 -4.84 1.31 11.79
N GLN A 222 -3.77 0.55 11.55
CA GLN A 222 -2.42 1.07 11.45
C GLN A 222 -1.99 0.93 10.00
N ILE A 223 -1.40 2.00 9.47
CA ILE A 223 -0.83 2.03 8.12
C ILE A 223 0.59 2.58 8.21
N GLU A 224 1.50 1.99 7.45
CA GLU A 224 2.81 2.60 7.21
C GLU A 224 2.63 3.68 6.14
N LEU A 225 3.08 4.90 6.45
CA LEU A 225 3.15 5.98 5.47
C LEU A 225 4.51 5.94 4.75
N PRO A 226 4.58 6.34 3.47
CA PRO A 226 5.84 6.48 2.78
C PRO A 226 6.79 7.39 3.56
N ARG A 227 8.07 7.01 3.68
CA ARG A 227 9.10 7.82 4.35
C ARG A 227 9.15 9.25 3.80
N SER A 228 8.99 9.40 2.48
CA SER A 228 8.97 10.72 1.86
C SER A 228 7.87 11.63 2.41
N GLU A 229 6.69 11.13 2.76
CA GLU A 229 5.62 11.93 3.38
C GLU A 229 6.01 12.51 4.75
N ARG A 230 6.88 11.80 5.47
CA ARG A 230 7.34 12.22 6.80
C ARG A 230 8.51 13.20 6.71
N VAL A 231 9.41 13.03 5.75
CA VAL A 231 10.65 13.82 5.63
C VAL A 231 10.44 15.06 4.76
N ASP A 232 9.94 14.87 3.55
CA ASP A 232 9.68 15.94 2.58
C ASP A 232 8.53 15.53 1.64
N PRO A 233 7.27 15.89 1.97
CA PRO A 233 6.11 15.46 1.20
C PRO A 233 6.10 16.04 -0.22
N LEU A 234 6.71 17.21 -0.45
CA LEU A 234 6.78 17.83 -1.76
C LEU A 234 7.76 17.08 -2.66
N ALA A 235 8.97 16.80 -2.16
CA ALA A 235 9.93 15.98 -2.90
C ALA A 235 9.40 14.57 -3.16
N GLY A 236 8.71 13.97 -2.18
CA GLY A 236 8.02 12.68 -2.34
C GLY A 236 6.97 12.70 -3.45
N GLN A 237 6.13 13.74 -3.49
CA GLN A 237 5.13 13.91 -4.54
C GLN A 237 5.78 14.09 -5.92
N LEU A 238 6.80 14.93 -6.05
CA LEU A 238 7.52 15.13 -7.31
C LEU A 238 8.14 13.82 -7.82
N ARG A 239 8.81 13.06 -6.94
CA ARG A 239 9.38 11.75 -7.29
C ARG A 239 8.32 10.75 -7.76
N ARG A 240 7.14 10.71 -7.15
CA ARG A 240 6.06 9.84 -7.63
C ARG A 240 5.50 10.29 -8.97
N LEU A 241 5.45 11.59 -9.23
CA LEU A 241 5.07 12.12 -10.54
C LEU A 241 6.09 11.73 -11.61
N THR A 242 7.38 11.75 -11.32
CA THR A 242 8.38 11.27 -12.29
C THR A 242 8.18 9.79 -12.61
N PHE A 243 7.88 8.94 -11.62
CA PHE A 243 7.57 7.53 -11.90
C PHE A 243 6.34 7.30 -12.80
N ILE A 244 5.40 8.26 -12.81
CA ILE A 244 4.25 8.24 -13.71
C ILE A 244 4.64 8.72 -15.12
N GLN A 245 5.47 9.77 -15.18
CA GLN A 245 5.87 10.48 -16.40
C GLN A 245 7.02 9.82 -17.16
N ASP A 246 7.93 9.10 -16.49
CA ASP A 246 9.13 8.44 -17.03
C ASP A 246 8.77 7.20 -17.88
N GLY A 247 7.78 7.34 -18.74
CA GLY A 247 7.53 6.42 -19.83
C GLY A 247 8.55 6.49 -20.95
N ASP A 248 9.42 7.50 -20.98
CA ASP A 248 10.20 7.86 -22.18
C ASP A 248 11.72 7.99 -21.98
N THR A 249 12.32 7.42 -20.93
CA THR A 249 13.80 7.28 -20.85
C THR A 249 14.26 5.95 -20.29
#